data_AF-A0A540WZP6-F1
#
_entry.id   AF-A0A540WZP6-F1
#
_cell.length_a   1.000
_cell.length_b   1.000
_cell.length_c   1.000
_cell.angle_alpha   90.00
_cell.angle_beta   90.00
_cell.angle_gamma   90.00
#
_symmetry.space_group_name_H-M   'P 1'
#
loop_
_entity.id
_entity.type
_entity.pdbx_description
1 polymer ?
#
loop_
_entity_poly.entity_id
_entity_poly.type
_entity_poly.pdbx_seq_one_letter_code
_entity_poly.pdbx_strand_id
1 'polypeptide(L)'
;MRKSVGLSLWLMLGLGCAHSSGKPQDVVSTVGAMTSQELSLRAEKAYDAEDFATCADLRRQSAEALTDPDLRAEEYYSAAGCASLGGRTEDAMAFLKRAADSGFLSVDQLQFDPELASLHSLPGWAQVVAGVQANLDKAGTPPMPIPVLATIDVSRSRRATAAEVIKMLGLEVGKPIVRSRHLMKKREEALRQRFNLVYTHVGVIAFFAEELKGQAFASVDLVDAEDSHRLSFLPAPTGHVEDPEGLIAHWLEYEDKVVRLMRAGALNTDQPPSCRVAHCSFGFGHPELAPYEPRFVEKAPAAREALLRMLREDADANRRSAVPYVLGYAGTPEQVIGWLLPFFKDPDSGVRNNVVRSVLAFQQGLDRPVVDLSKVFEAMTMPDVSDRNKGTYLLEMVLQKLSPEELKARRAEVLQKVGTLLVDMSAYQQPINREPAVLVLQLLSGEKFERPEQWRQWLSSQGD
;
A
#
# COMPACT_ATOMS: atom_id res chain seq x y z
N MET A 1 28.60 8.29 5.33
CA MET A 1 27.33 8.53 4.62
C MET A 1 26.22 7.93 5.49
N ARG A 2 25.32 8.75 6.04
CA ARG A 2 24.09 8.22 6.64
C ARG A 2 23.31 7.59 5.49
N LYS A 3 23.06 6.27 5.53
CA LYS A 3 22.17 5.62 4.57
C LYS A 3 20.77 6.16 4.86
N SER A 4 20.21 6.97 3.98
CA SER A 4 18.79 7.34 4.03
C SER A 4 17.99 6.07 3.80
N VAL A 5 17.34 5.57 4.86
CA VAL A 5 16.34 4.52 4.73
C VAL A 5 15.02 5.25 4.47
N GLY A 6 14.76 5.56 3.20
CA GLY A 6 13.55 6.26 2.80
C GLY A 6 12.31 5.48 3.28
N LEU A 7 11.60 6.03 4.26
CA LEU A 7 10.39 5.45 4.81
C LEU A 7 9.22 5.75 3.85
N SER A 8 9.08 4.96 2.78
CA SER A 8 7.95 5.11 1.83
C SER A 8 6.66 4.52 2.41
N LEU A 9 5.62 5.34 2.51
CA LEU A 9 4.31 4.94 3.02
C LEU A 9 3.38 4.51 1.88
N TRP A 10 2.78 3.33 2.03
CA TRP A 10 1.55 2.99 1.31
C TRP A 10 0.35 3.45 2.14
N LEU A 11 -0.36 4.48 1.67
CA LEU A 11 -1.73 4.71 2.09
C LEU A 11 -2.62 3.75 1.32
N MET A 12 -2.78 2.55 1.86
CA MET A 12 -4.01 1.79 1.62
C MET A 12 -5.06 2.44 2.52
N LEU A 13 -5.81 3.39 1.95
CA LEU A 13 -7.10 3.81 2.51
C LEU A 13 -8.08 2.63 2.36
N GLY A 14 -7.91 1.63 3.21
CA GLY A 14 -8.90 0.58 3.45
C GLY A 14 -9.19 0.61 4.93
N LEU A 15 -10.44 0.91 5.31
CA LEU A 15 -10.92 0.80 6.68
C LEU A 15 -10.90 -0.69 7.07
N GLY A 16 -9.80 -1.17 7.65
CA GLY A 16 -9.70 -2.51 8.23
C GLY A 16 -10.52 -2.59 9.52
N CYS A 17 -11.51 -3.48 9.57
CA CYS A 17 -12.36 -3.67 10.75
C CYS A 17 -11.71 -4.61 11.76
N ALA A 18 -11.54 -4.15 13.01
CA ALA A 18 -11.36 -5.01 14.17
C ALA A 18 -12.74 -5.32 14.78
N HIS A 19 -13.15 -6.59 14.76
CA HIS A 19 -14.37 -7.04 15.44
C HIS A 19 -14.04 -7.47 16.88
N SER A 20 -14.58 -6.75 17.87
CA SER A 20 -14.60 -7.19 19.27
C SER A 20 -15.77 -8.14 19.50
N SER A 21 -15.49 -9.41 19.82
CA SER A 21 -16.49 -10.43 20.10
C SER A 21 -16.93 -10.42 21.57
N GLY A 22 -17.93 -9.60 21.89
CA GLY A 22 -18.68 -9.70 23.15
C GLY A 22 -19.70 -10.85 23.10
N LYS A 23 -19.81 -11.65 24.18
CA LYS A 23 -20.74 -12.78 24.30
C LYS A 23 -22.21 -12.34 24.28
N PRO A 24 -23.13 -13.15 23.70
CA PRO A 24 -24.53 -12.80 23.57
C PRO A 24 -25.28 -13.00 24.90
N GLN A 25 -25.95 -11.96 25.39
CA GLN A 25 -27.08 -12.10 26.30
C GLN A 25 -28.37 -11.86 25.52
N ASP A 26 -29.37 -12.70 25.80
CA ASP A 26 -30.67 -12.73 25.16
C ASP A 26 -31.37 -11.37 25.17
N VAL A 27 -31.66 -10.82 23.98
CA VAL A 27 -32.55 -9.66 23.83
C VAL A 27 -33.53 -9.90 22.67
N VAL A 28 -34.80 -9.72 23.00
CA VAL A 28 -35.97 -9.67 22.13
C VAL A 28 -35.72 -8.74 20.93
N SER A 29 -35.99 -9.23 19.71
CA SER A 29 -35.80 -8.51 18.45
C SER A 29 -36.63 -7.22 18.35
N THR A 30 -36.04 -6.10 18.74
CA THR A 30 -36.23 -4.83 18.03
C THR A 30 -35.20 -4.79 16.90
N VAL A 31 -35.60 -4.38 15.70
CA VAL A 31 -34.65 -4.11 14.61
C VAL A 31 -33.79 -2.93 15.07
N GLY A 32 -32.63 -3.23 15.65
CA GLY A 32 -31.70 -2.22 16.15
C GLY A 32 -31.24 -1.34 15.00
N ALA A 33 -31.15 -0.03 15.25
CA ALA A 33 -30.49 0.87 14.32
C ALA A 33 -29.05 0.37 14.10
N MET A 34 -28.66 0.22 12.84
CA MET A 34 -27.29 -0.17 12.50
C MET A 34 -26.30 0.89 12.98
N THR A 35 -25.12 0.45 13.41
CA THR A 35 -24.04 1.38 13.75
C THR A 35 -23.51 2.07 12.48
N SER A 36 -22.94 3.27 12.61
CA SER A 36 -22.29 3.97 11.48
C SER A 36 -21.19 3.11 10.84
N GLN A 37 -20.42 2.37 11.63
CA GLN A 37 -19.38 1.47 11.14
C GLN A 37 -19.95 0.35 10.25
N GLU A 38 -21.05 -0.29 10.66
CA GLU A 38 -21.70 -1.32 9.84
C GLU A 38 -22.28 -0.74 8.55
N LEU A 39 -22.83 0.48 8.60
CA LEU A 39 -23.34 1.20 7.44
C LEU A 39 -22.21 1.52 6.45
N SER A 40 -21.09 2.07 6.92
CA SER A 40 -19.92 2.37 6.09
C SER A 40 -19.34 1.10 5.45
N LEU A 41 -19.26 -0.02 6.19
CA LEU A 41 -18.80 -1.30 5.63
C LEU A 41 -19.73 -1.82 4.52
N ARG A 42 -21.04 -1.70 4.70
CA ARG A 42 -22.00 -2.05 3.65
C ARG A 42 -21.92 -1.11 2.45
N ALA A 43 -21.65 0.18 2.68
CA ALA A 43 -21.46 1.15 1.63
C ALA A 43 -20.22 0.81 0.77
N GLU A 44 -19.11 0.40 1.39
CA GLU A 44 -17.91 -0.05 0.66
C GLU A 44 -18.21 -1.27 -0.21
N LYS A 45 -18.95 -2.26 0.32
CA LYS A 45 -19.39 -3.42 -0.47
C LYS A 45 -20.27 -3.01 -1.67
N ALA A 46 -21.16 -2.05 -1.47
CA ALA A 46 -22.00 -1.52 -2.55
C ALA A 46 -21.16 -0.77 -3.60
N TYR A 47 -20.19 0.05 -3.17
CA TYR A 47 -19.24 0.71 -4.08
C TYR A 47 -18.44 -0.30 -4.91
N ASP A 48 -17.90 -1.34 -4.28
CA ASP A 48 -17.11 -2.38 -4.95
C ASP A 48 -17.97 -3.20 -5.95
N ALA A 49 -19.27 -3.33 -5.67
CA ALA A 49 -20.27 -3.94 -6.55
C ALA A 49 -20.81 -2.99 -7.63
N GLU A 50 -20.33 -1.75 -7.70
CA GLU A 50 -20.80 -0.69 -8.61
C GLU A 50 -22.29 -0.32 -8.41
N ASP A 51 -22.86 -0.66 -7.25
CA ASP A 51 -24.18 -0.19 -6.80
C ASP A 51 -24.03 1.17 -6.10
N PHE A 52 -23.73 2.18 -6.90
CA PHE A 52 -23.45 3.54 -6.43
C PHE A 52 -24.67 4.22 -5.80
N ALA A 53 -25.88 3.80 -6.18
CA ALA A 53 -27.10 4.28 -5.55
C ALA A 53 -27.16 3.83 -4.08
N THR A 54 -27.07 2.52 -3.85
CA THR A 54 -27.04 1.96 -2.48
C THR A 54 -25.83 2.47 -1.69
N CYS A 55 -24.66 2.61 -2.33
CA CYS A 55 -23.49 3.21 -1.66
C CYS A 55 -23.82 4.59 -1.09
N ALA A 56 -24.32 5.52 -1.92
CA ALA A 56 -24.53 6.89 -1.46
C ALA A 56 -25.58 6.95 -0.35
N ASP A 57 -26.63 6.13 -0.43
CA ASP A 57 -27.69 6.10 0.58
C ASP A 57 -27.18 5.54 1.92
N LEU A 58 -26.31 4.53 1.90
CA LEU A 58 -25.68 3.98 3.10
C LEU A 58 -24.66 4.94 3.70
N ARG A 59 -23.86 5.63 2.88
CA ARG A 59 -22.93 6.70 3.33
C ARG A 59 -23.67 7.85 4.00
N ARG A 60 -24.78 8.31 3.39
CA ARG A 60 -25.66 9.32 3.99
C ARG A 60 -26.18 8.86 5.36
N GLN A 61 -26.68 7.63 5.47
CA GLN A 61 -27.16 7.09 6.74
C GLN A 61 -26.04 6.99 7.78
N SER A 62 -24.84 6.59 7.36
CA SER A 62 -23.66 6.56 8.24
C SER A 62 -23.32 7.96 8.76
N ALA A 63 -23.29 8.97 7.88
CA ALA A 63 -23.09 10.37 8.25
C ALA A 63 -24.16 10.88 9.24
N GLU A 64 -25.43 10.53 9.02
CA GLU A 64 -26.55 10.89 9.90
C GLU A 64 -26.47 10.22 11.29
N ALA A 65 -25.82 9.06 11.40
CA ALA A 65 -25.59 8.35 12.65
C ALA A 65 -24.35 8.83 13.44
N LEU A 66 -23.47 9.61 12.81
CA LEU A 66 -22.23 10.11 13.43
C LEU A 66 -22.44 11.41 14.21
N THR A 67 -21.91 11.44 15.44
CA THR A 67 -21.87 12.64 16.28
C THR A 67 -20.62 13.48 16.07
N ASP A 68 -19.52 12.84 15.66
CA ASP A 68 -18.26 13.51 15.35
C ASP A 68 -18.40 14.30 14.03
N PRO A 69 -18.17 15.62 14.03
CA PRO A 69 -18.37 16.45 12.85
C PRO A 69 -17.40 16.11 11.71
N ASP A 70 -16.16 15.75 12.01
CA ASP A 70 -15.13 15.48 11.01
C ASP A 70 -15.45 14.17 10.28
N LEU A 71 -15.76 13.11 11.03
CA LEU A 71 -16.17 11.82 10.44
C LEU A 71 -17.46 11.95 9.63
N ARG A 72 -18.42 12.74 10.11
CA ARG A 72 -19.67 13.00 9.40
C ARG A 72 -19.45 13.76 8.10
N ALA A 73 -18.55 14.74 8.09
CA ALA A 73 -18.19 15.48 6.88
C ALA A 73 -17.58 14.55 5.81
N GLU A 74 -16.68 13.65 6.21
CA GLU A 74 -16.07 12.62 5.33
C GLU A 74 -17.09 11.61 4.78
N GLU A 75 -18.06 11.17 5.59
CA GLU A 75 -19.11 10.27 5.12
C GLU A 75 -20.06 10.97 4.12
N TYR A 76 -20.41 12.25 4.33
CA TYR A 76 -21.16 13.02 3.33
C TYR A 76 -20.36 13.25 2.04
N TYR A 77 -19.05 13.53 2.15
CA TYR A 77 -18.17 13.62 0.99
C TYR A 77 -18.16 12.30 0.20
N SER A 78 -18.01 11.18 0.88
CA SER A 78 -18.05 9.83 0.29
C SER A 78 -19.40 9.52 -0.36
N ALA A 79 -20.51 9.96 0.25
CA ALA A 79 -21.85 9.86 -0.34
C ALA A 79 -21.94 10.63 -1.66
N ALA A 80 -21.34 11.82 -1.74
CA ALA A 80 -21.32 12.61 -2.96
C ALA A 80 -20.55 11.92 -4.10
N GLY A 81 -19.38 11.32 -3.80
CA GLY A 81 -18.62 10.53 -4.78
C GLY A 81 -19.46 9.40 -5.36
N CYS A 82 -20.11 8.60 -4.50
CA CYS A 82 -21.03 7.56 -4.93
C CYS A 82 -22.22 8.11 -5.76
N ALA A 83 -22.88 9.17 -5.30
CA ALA A 83 -24.00 9.75 -6.04
C ALA A 83 -23.57 10.27 -7.43
N SER A 84 -22.39 10.90 -7.53
CA SER A 84 -21.82 11.38 -8.78
C SER A 84 -21.52 10.25 -9.77
N LEU A 85 -20.86 9.18 -9.31
CA LEU A 85 -20.60 7.98 -10.12
C LEU A 85 -21.90 7.32 -10.60
N GLY A 86 -22.94 7.34 -9.77
CA GLY A 86 -24.28 6.85 -10.12
C GLY A 86 -25.09 7.80 -11.01
N GLY A 87 -24.56 8.96 -11.42
CA GLY A 87 -25.26 9.96 -12.24
C GLY A 87 -26.33 10.77 -11.49
N ARG A 88 -26.41 10.66 -10.16
CA ARG A 88 -27.34 11.42 -9.31
C ARG A 88 -26.72 12.77 -8.92
N THR A 89 -26.53 13.64 -9.91
CA THR A 89 -25.77 14.90 -9.74
C THR A 89 -26.41 15.88 -8.75
N GLU A 90 -27.74 15.94 -8.66
CA GLU A 90 -28.45 16.76 -7.66
C GLU A 90 -28.20 16.27 -6.23
N ASP A 91 -28.33 14.95 -5.99
CA ASP A 91 -28.01 14.32 -4.70
C ASP A 91 -26.54 14.56 -4.32
N ALA A 92 -25.63 14.38 -5.28
CA ALA A 92 -24.20 14.60 -5.07
C ALA A 92 -23.90 16.04 -4.63
N MET A 93 -24.48 17.03 -5.31
CA MET A 93 -24.35 18.45 -4.93
C MET A 93 -24.94 18.72 -3.54
N ALA A 94 -26.08 18.10 -3.20
CA ALA A 94 -26.68 18.24 -1.88
C ALA A 94 -25.79 17.64 -0.78
N PHE A 95 -25.16 16.48 -1.03
CA PHE A 95 -24.22 15.86 -0.10
C PHE A 95 -22.94 16.67 0.07
N LEU A 96 -22.38 17.23 -1.00
CA LEU A 96 -21.20 18.11 -0.90
C LEU A 96 -21.49 19.36 -0.07
N LYS A 97 -22.68 19.94 -0.22
CA LYS A 97 -23.10 21.05 0.64
C LYS A 97 -23.17 20.63 2.10
N ARG A 98 -23.75 19.46 2.40
CA ARG A 98 -23.78 18.92 3.78
C ARG A 98 -22.39 18.60 4.33
N ALA A 99 -21.46 18.13 3.49
CA ALA A 99 -20.07 17.90 3.87
C ALA A 99 -19.39 19.23 4.26
N ALA A 100 -19.55 20.26 3.42
CA ALA A 100 -19.05 21.61 3.72
C ALA A 100 -19.69 22.19 4.98
N ASP A 101 -21.02 22.08 5.14
CA ASP A 101 -21.74 22.53 6.35
C ASP A 101 -21.31 21.76 7.61
N SER A 102 -20.82 20.52 7.45
CA SER A 102 -20.30 19.68 8.54
C SER A 102 -18.82 19.91 8.86
N GLY A 103 -18.14 20.81 8.14
CA GLY A 103 -16.76 21.18 8.43
C GLY A 103 -15.69 20.52 7.55
N PHE A 104 -16.05 19.92 6.41
CA PHE A 104 -15.05 19.37 5.48
C PHE A 104 -13.97 20.41 5.12
N LEU A 105 -12.69 19.99 5.13
CA LEU A 105 -11.53 20.89 5.06
C LEU A 105 -10.70 20.78 3.76
N SER A 106 -10.90 19.74 2.95
CA SER A 106 -9.97 19.41 1.86
C SER A 106 -10.39 19.99 0.51
N VAL A 107 -10.00 21.25 0.24
CA VAL A 107 -10.31 21.93 -1.03
C VAL A 107 -9.70 21.22 -2.23
N ASP A 108 -8.44 20.79 -2.12
CA ASP A 108 -7.77 20.06 -3.20
C ASP A 108 -8.48 18.73 -3.49
N GLN A 109 -9.01 18.06 -2.46
CA GLN A 109 -9.68 16.77 -2.67
C GLN A 109 -10.94 17.00 -3.47
N LEU A 110 -11.74 17.99 -3.07
CA LEU A 110 -12.92 18.39 -3.78
C LEU A 110 -12.63 18.77 -5.25
N GLN A 111 -11.54 19.49 -5.52
CA GLN A 111 -11.22 19.98 -6.86
C GLN A 111 -10.57 18.94 -7.79
N PHE A 112 -9.84 17.98 -7.23
CA PHE A 112 -9.07 17.01 -8.01
C PHE A 112 -9.64 15.59 -7.94
N ASP A 113 -10.73 15.35 -7.21
CA ASP A 113 -11.42 14.06 -7.20
C ASP A 113 -12.05 13.76 -8.57
N PRO A 114 -11.56 12.72 -9.29
CA PRO A 114 -12.11 12.39 -10.59
C PRO A 114 -13.55 11.87 -10.52
N GLU A 115 -14.05 11.42 -9.36
CA GLU A 115 -15.45 11.03 -9.17
C GLU A 115 -16.39 12.23 -9.19
N LEU A 116 -15.91 13.42 -8.85
CA LEU A 116 -16.69 14.66 -8.80
C LEU A 116 -16.57 15.51 -10.06
N ALA A 117 -15.76 15.10 -11.03
CA ALA A 117 -15.44 15.88 -12.23
C ALA A 117 -16.70 16.35 -13.02
N SER A 118 -17.76 15.54 -13.03
CA SER A 118 -19.04 15.88 -13.70
C SER A 118 -19.80 17.02 -13.00
N LEU A 119 -19.50 17.28 -11.73
CA LEU A 119 -20.17 18.28 -10.90
C LEU A 119 -19.55 19.67 -11.03
N HIS A 120 -18.30 19.77 -11.51
CA HIS A 120 -17.55 21.03 -11.54
C HIS A 120 -18.23 22.13 -12.37
N SER A 121 -19.01 21.75 -13.37
CA SER A 121 -19.78 22.68 -14.23
C SER A 121 -21.17 23.01 -13.70
N LEU A 122 -21.62 22.40 -12.60
CA LEU A 122 -22.98 22.57 -12.10
C LEU A 122 -23.15 23.85 -11.26
N PRO A 123 -24.34 24.47 -11.28
CA PRO A 123 -24.68 25.55 -10.37
C PRO A 123 -24.48 25.13 -8.91
N GLY A 124 -23.86 26.01 -8.11
CA GLY A 124 -23.59 25.75 -6.69
C GLY A 124 -22.21 25.13 -6.41
N TRP A 125 -21.49 24.61 -7.41
CA TRP A 125 -20.13 24.08 -7.21
C TRP A 125 -19.19 25.11 -6.56
N ALA A 126 -19.14 26.33 -7.11
CA ALA A 126 -18.32 27.41 -6.57
C ALA A 126 -18.69 27.78 -5.12
N GLN A 127 -19.97 27.63 -4.75
CA GLN A 127 -20.43 27.89 -3.38
C GLN A 127 -19.93 26.80 -2.41
N VAL A 128 -19.98 25.52 -2.82
CA VAL A 128 -19.42 24.41 -2.02
C VAL A 128 -17.92 24.62 -1.81
N VAL A 129 -17.17 24.89 -2.89
CA VAL A 129 -15.72 25.14 -2.81
C VAL A 129 -15.40 26.30 -1.86
N ALA A 130 -16.13 27.41 -1.96
CA ALA A 130 -15.96 28.55 -1.06
C ALA A 130 -16.29 28.20 0.40
N GLY A 131 -17.29 27.35 0.64
CA GLY A 131 -17.63 26.84 1.97
C GLY A 131 -16.51 26.01 2.59
N VAL A 132 -15.96 25.06 1.83
CA VAL A 132 -14.82 24.21 2.25
C VAL A 132 -13.57 25.07 2.48
N GLN A 133 -13.29 26.05 1.62
CA GLN A 133 -12.18 26.98 1.83
C GLN A 133 -12.35 27.80 3.12
N ALA A 134 -13.56 28.29 3.39
CA ALA A 134 -13.84 29.04 4.61
C ALA A 134 -13.71 28.18 5.88
N ASN A 135 -13.94 26.86 5.80
CA ASN A 135 -13.67 25.94 6.90
C ASN A 135 -12.16 25.75 7.08
N LEU A 136 -11.43 25.53 5.98
CA LEU A 136 -9.97 25.41 5.98
C LEU A 136 -9.27 26.64 6.58
N ASP A 137 -9.71 27.85 6.20
CA ASP A 137 -9.16 29.12 6.70
C ASP A 137 -9.38 29.31 8.22
N LYS A 138 -10.38 28.65 8.80
CA LYS A 138 -10.69 28.70 10.24
C LYS A 138 -10.01 27.58 11.03
N ALA A 139 -9.46 26.56 10.36
CA ALA A 139 -8.86 25.42 11.04
C ALA A 139 -7.58 25.84 11.78
N GLY A 140 -7.47 25.47 13.07
CA GLY A 140 -6.29 25.81 13.87
C GLY A 140 -5.02 25.09 13.43
N THR A 141 -5.15 23.93 12.78
CA THR A 141 -4.05 23.22 12.11
C THR A 141 -4.60 22.70 10.79
N PRO A 142 -4.03 23.09 9.64
CA PRO A 142 -4.53 22.62 8.36
C PRO A 142 -4.30 21.10 8.25
N PRO A 143 -5.20 20.38 7.56
CA PRO A 143 -4.95 18.99 7.22
C PRO A 143 -3.68 18.88 6.39
N MET A 144 -3.10 17.69 6.39
CA MET A 144 -1.98 17.39 5.52
C MET A 144 -2.39 17.61 4.05
N PRO A 145 -1.59 18.34 3.24
CA PRO A 145 -1.93 18.60 1.85
C PRO A 145 -1.97 17.30 1.06
N ILE A 146 -2.79 17.27 0.01
CA ILE A 146 -2.86 16.13 -0.89
C ILE A 146 -1.52 16.00 -1.60
N PRO A 147 -0.93 14.79 -1.65
CA PRO A 147 0.31 14.58 -2.35
C PRO A 147 0.22 15.00 -3.82
N VAL A 148 1.25 15.69 -4.31
CA VAL A 148 1.37 16.04 -5.73
C VAL A 148 2.09 14.93 -6.46
N LEU A 149 1.53 14.45 -7.58
CA LEU A 149 2.12 13.40 -8.38
C LEU A 149 3.44 13.88 -9.02
N ALA A 150 4.56 13.40 -8.50
CA ALA A 150 5.89 13.76 -8.98
C ALA A 150 6.26 13.00 -10.27
N THR A 151 5.86 11.74 -10.39
CA THR A 151 6.19 10.91 -11.55
C THR A 151 5.30 9.68 -11.69
N ILE A 152 5.38 9.04 -12.85
CA ILE A 152 4.71 7.79 -13.18
C ILE A 152 5.74 6.84 -13.78
N ASP A 153 6.11 5.79 -13.05
CA ASP A 153 6.96 4.73 -13.56
C ASP A 153 6.11 3.62 -14.18
N VAL A 154 6.41 3.24 -15.42
CA VAL A 154 5.71 2.15 -16.12
C VAL A 154 6.65 0.97 -16.24
N SER A 155 6.22 -0.18 -15.72
CA SER A 155 6.96 -1.42 -15.89
C SER A 155 6.97 -1.89 -17.34
N ARG A 156 7.99 -2.68 -17.69
CA ARG A 156 8.21 -3.10 -19.06
C ARG A 156 7.05 -3.95 -19.58
N SER A 157 6.58 -3.60 -20.77
CA SER A 157 5.72 -4.40 -21.63
C SER A 157 6.30 -4.43 -23.04
N ARG A 158 6.14 -5.55 -23.76
CA ARG A 158 6.48 -5.65 -25.19
C ARG A 158 5.40 -5.04 -26.09
N ARG A 159 4.23 -4.73 -25.53
CA ARG A 159 3.01 -4.38 -26.26
C ARG A 159 2.53 -2.96 -25.99
N ALA A 160 2.96 -2.36 -24.89
CA ALA A 160 2.59 -1.01 -24.50
C ALA A 160 3.84 -0.16 -24.26
N THR A 161 3.85 1.06 -24.78
CA THR A 161 4.85 2.07 -24.40
C THR A 161 4.41 2.81 -23.14
N ALA A 162 5.37 3.32 -22.36
CA ALA A 162 5.07 4.11 -21.16
C ALA A 162 4.17 5.32 -21.47
N ALA A 163 4.39 5.99 -22.60
CA ALA A 163 3.62 7.16 -23.01
C ALA A 163 2.15 6.83 -23.30
N GLU A 164 1.88 5.70 -23.97
CA GLU A 164 0.50 5.25 -24.23
C GLU A 164 -0.23 4.88 -22.94
N VAL A 165 0.47 4.20 -22.03
CA VAL A 165 -0.07 3.81 -20.72
C VAL A 165 -0.42 5.04 -19.89
N ILE A 166 0.52 5.98 -19.73
CA ILE A 166 0.29 7.23 -18.99
C ILE A 166 -0.91 8.01 -19.57
N LYS A 167 -1.00 8.10 -20.90
CA LYS A 167 -2.12 8.75 -21.57
C LYS A 167 -3.47 8.09 -21.23
N MET A 168 -3.54 6.75 -21.22
CA MET A 168 -4.75 6.02 -20.88
C MET A 168 -5.13 6.15 -19.40
N LEU A 169 -4.14 6.32 -18.51
CA LEU A 169 -4.39 6.51 -17.09
C LEU A 169 -4.96 7.89 -16.77
N GLY A 170 -4.76 8.91 -17.62
CA GLY A 170 -5.25 10.26 -17.36
C GLY A 170 -4.73 10.87 -16.04
N LEU A 171 -3.55 10.42 -15.60
CA LEU A 171 -2.84 11.00 -14.45
C LEU A 171 -1.91 12.11 -14.95
N GLU A 172 -1.87 13.23 -14.23
CA GLU A 172 -1.08 14.40 -14.59
C GLU A 172 0.03 14.65 -13.56
N VAL A 173 1.28 14.58 -14.01
CA VAL A 173 2.44 14.95 -13.20
C VAL A 173 2.37 16.43 -12.84
N GLY A 174 2.65 16.77 -11.58
CA GLY A 174 2.57 18.12 -11.04
C GLY A 174 1.18 18.50 -10.52
N LYS A 175 0.21 17.58 -10.49
CA LYS A 175 -1.13 17.80 -9.92
C LYS A 175 -1.34 16.99 -8.63
N PRO A 176 -2.18 17.45 -7.70
CA PRO A 176 -2.66 16.63 -6.59
C PRO A 176 -3.26 15.32 -7.10
N ILE A 177 -2.96 14.21 -6.43
CA ILE A 177 -3.52 12.91 -6.79
C ILE A 177 -4.61 12.47 -5.82
N VAL A 178 -5.85 12.43 -6.30
CA VAL A 178 -6.99 11.84 -5.60
C VAL A 178 -7.35 10.53 -6.29
N ARG A 179 -7.30 9.42 -5.53
CA ARG A 179 -7.48 8.08 -6.08
C ARG A 179 -8.96 7.67 -6.02
N SER A 180 -9.58 7.52 -7.19
CA SER A 180 -10.84 6.77 -7.32
C SER A 180 -10.53 5.28 -7.54
N ARG A 181 -11.01 4.41 -6.65
CA ARG A 181 -10.82 2.95 -6.77
C ARG A 181 -11.54 2.41 -8.01
N HIS A 182 -12.78 2.85 -8.24
CA HIS A 182 -13.57 2.42 -9.39
C HIS A 182 -12.96 2.87 -10.72
N LEU A 183 -12.67 4.17 -10.89
CA LEU A 183 -12.15 4.68 -12.16
C LEU A 183 -10.77 4.10 -12.47
N MET A 184 -9.92 3.88 -11.45
CA MET A 184 -8.63 3.23 -11.66
C MET A 184 -8.80 1.79 -12.12
N LYS A 185 -9.69 1.01 -11.49
CA LYS A 185 -10.01 -0.36 -11.92
C LYS A 185 -10.48 -0.41 -13.38
N LYS A 186 -11.36 0.50 -13.81
CA LYS A 186 -11.80 0.59 -15.22
C LYS A 186 -10.65 0.92 -16.17
N ARG A 187 -9.73 1.81 -15.78
CA ARG A 187 -8.53 2.14 -16.56
C ARG A 187 -7.59 0.94 -16.68
N GLU A 188 -7.36 0.20 -15.60
CA GLU A 188 -6.58 -1.04 -15.62
C GLU A 188 -7.23 -2.12 -16.51
N GLU A 189 -8.55 -2.28 -16.46
CA GLU A 189 -9.30 -3.17 -17.37
C GLU A 189 -9.11 -2.78 -18.84
N ALA A 190 -9.22 -1.47 -19.15
CA ALA A 190 -9.02 -0.95 -20.49
C ALA A 190 -7.58 -1.17 -20.99
N LEU A 191 -6.57 -0.98 -20.13
CA LEU A 191 -5.17 -1.29 -20.44
C LEU A 191 -4.99 -2.78 -20.77
N ARG A 192 -5.55 -3.67 -19.94
CA ARG A 192 -5.49 -5.12 -20.18
C ARG A 192 -6.08 -5.51 -21.53
N GLN A 193 -7.26 -4.98 -21.86
CA GLN A 193 -7.91 -5.26 -23.15
C GLN A 193 -7.11 -4.69 -24.33
N ARG A 194 -6.64 -3.43 -24.21
CA ARG A 194 -5.96 -2.73 -25.31
C ARG A 194 -4.64 -3.37 -25.70
N PHE A 195 -3.85 -3.80 -24.71
CA PHE A 195 -2.49 -4.32 -24.91
C PHE A 195 -2.38 -5.84 -24.71
N ASN A 196 -3.51 -6.53 -24.53
CA ASN A 196 -3.58 -7.96 -24.27
C ASN A 196 -2.63 -8.37 -23.12
N LEU A 197 -2.86 -7.76 -21.96
CA LEU A 197 -2.13 -8.00 -20.73
C LEU A 197 -2.94 -8.94 -19.84
N VAL A 198 -2.25 -9.87 -19.17
CA VAL A 198 -2.87 -10.75 -18.15
C VAL A 198 -2.91 -10.09 -16.78
N TYR A 199 -2.15 -9.02 -16.57
CA TYR A 199 -2.15 -8.25 -15.34
C TYR A 199 -1.92 -6.77 -15.61
N THR A 200 -2.63 -5.93 -14.87
CA THR A 200 -2.35 -4.50 -14.78
C THR A 200 -2.75 -4.00 -13.40
N HIS A 201 -1.86 -3.26 -12.74
CA HIS A 201 -2.15 -2.61 -11.47
C HIS A 201 -1.46 -1.25 -11.39
N VAL A 202 -2.16 -0.26 -10.84
CA VAL A 202 -1.64 1.10 -10.61
C VAL A 202 -1.50 1.32 -9.11
N GLY A 203 -0.26 1.26 -8.63
CA GLY A 203 0.11 1.63 -7.28
C GLY A 203 0.40 3.12 -7.17
N VAL A 204 -0.03 3.76 -6.08
CA VAL A 204 0.35 5.14 -5.75
C VAL A 204 0.92 5.15 -4.34
N ILE A 205 2.13 5.67 -4.21
CA ILE A 205 2.85 5.81 -2.94
C ILE A 205 3.00 7.30 -2.65
N ALA A 206 2.67 7.71 -1.44
CA ALA A 206 2.86 9.08 -0.97
C ALA A 206 3.98 9.11 0.07
N PHE A 207 4.79 10.17 0.04
CA PHE A 207 5.89 10.37 0.97
C PHE A 207 5.53 11.45 1.98
N PHE A 208 5.84 11.17 3.25
CA PHE A 208 5.45 12.01 4.40
C PHE A 208 6.66 12.52 5.19
N ALA A 209 7.86 12.14 4.78
CA ALA A 209 9.12 12.47 5.42
C ALA A 209 10.12 13.01 4.39
N GLU A 210 11.17 13.65 4.90
CA GLU A 210 12.35 14.07 4.12
C GLU A 210 12.00 15.03 2.96
N GLU A 211 12.89 15.14 1.97
CA GLU A 211 12.75 16.02 0.81
C GLU A 211 11.57 15.70 -0.12
N LEU A 212 10.96 14.50 0.03
CA LEU A 212 9.82 14.05 -0.76
C LEU A 212 8.48 14.27 -0.07
N LYS A 213 8.45 14.90 1.10
CA LYS A 213 7.21 15.16 1.85
C LYS A 213 6.18 15.89 0.97
N GLY A 214 4.97 15.32 0.88
CA GLY A 214 3.90 15.85 0.05
C GLY A 214 4.00 15.50 -1.43
N GLN A 215 4.92 14.61 -1.82
CA GLN A 215 4.99 14.05 -3.16
C GLN A 215 4.37 12.66 -3.21
N ALA A 216 3.76 12.33 -4.35
CA ALA A 216 3.31 11.00 -4.69
C ALA A 216 3.99 10.47 -5.95
N PHE A 217 4.14 9.16 -6.01
CA PHE A 217 4.75 8.44 -7.11
C PHE A 217 3.76 7.36 -7.54
N ALA A 218 3.41 7.34 -8.82
CA ALA A 218 2.62 6.25 -9.38
C ALA A 218 3.54 5.21 -10.02
N SER A 219 3.18 3.94 -9.88
CA SER A 219 3.80 2.82 -10.57
C SER A 219 2.72 2.04 -11.32
N VAL A 220 3.00 1.68 -12.57
CA VAL A 220 2.11 0.91 -13.42
C VAL A 220 2.73 -0.45 -13.72
N ASP A 221 2.19 -1.46 -13.07
CA ASP A 221 2.63 -2.84 -13.15
C ASP A 221 1.91 -3.55 -14.30
N LEU A 222 2.66 -4.09 -15.25
CA LEU A 222 2.18 -4.72 -16.48
C LEU A 222 2.75 -6.13 -16.59
N VAL A 223 1.92 -7.08 -17.00
CA VAL A 223 2.36 -8.43 -17.40
C VAL A 223 1.70 -8.76 -18.74
N ASP A 224 2.53 -8.88 -19.78
CA ASP A 224 2.09 -9.38 -21.08
C ASP A 224 1.59 -10.83 -20.94
N ALA A 225 0.66 -11.25 -21.80
CA ALA A 225 0.11 -12.61 -21.73
C ALA A 225 1.17 -13.73 -21.77
N GLU A 226 2.25 -13.51 -22.54
CA GLU A 226 3.38 -14.43 -22.66
C GLU A 226 4.24 -14.50 -21.38
N ASP A 227 4.10 -13.53 -20.48
CA ASP A 227 4.80 -13.49 -19.18
C ASP A 227 3.90 -13.93 -18.02
N SER A 228 2.78 -14.60 -18.30
CA SER A 228 1.82 -15.09 -17.28
C SER A 228 2.44 -15.98 -16.20
N HIS A 229 3.61 -16.58 -16.45
CA HIS A 229 4.38 -17.30 -15.43
C HIS A 229 4.73 -16.43 -14.19
N ARG A 230 4.79 -15.10 -14.35
CA ARG A 230 4.99 -14.13 -13.25
C ARG A 230 3.82 -14.10 -12.26
N LEU A 231 2.66 -14.65 -12.65
CA LEU A 231 1.44 -14.73 -11.83
C LEU A 231 1.24 -16.11 -11.18
N SER A 232 2.32 -16.89 -11.05
CA SER A 232 2.29 -18.22 -10.43
C SER A 232 2.21 -18.12 -8.90
N PHE A 233 1.05 -17.71 -8.39
CA PHE A 233 0.77 -17.57 -6.97
C PHE A 233 0.32 -18.89 -6.32
N LEU A 234 0.33 -18.91 -4.99
CA LEU A 234 -0.38 -19.91 -4.19
C LEU A 234 -1.89 -19.78 -4.41
N PRO A 235 -2.66 -20.86 -4.21
CA PRO A 235 -4.13 -20.79 -4.22
C PRO A 235 -4.65 -19.77 -3.20
N ALA A 236 -5.72 -19.05 -3.58
CA ALA A 236 -6.44 -18.17 -2.67
C ALA A 236 -7.01 -18.97 -1.49
N PRO A 237 -6.66 -18.61 -0.23
CA PRO A 237 -7.30 -19.23 0.92
C PRO A 237 -8.78 -18.84 0.99
N THR A 238 -9.58 -19.74 1.55
CA THR A 238 -11.04 -19.60 1.67
C THR A 238 -11.53 -19.83 3.09
N GLY A 239 -10.63 -20.14 4.02
CA GLY A 239 -10.97 -20.44 5.40
C GLY A 239 -11.17 -19.21 6.26
N HIS A 240 -11.52 -19.45 7.51
CA HIS A 240 -11.53 -18.45 8.57
C HIS A 240 -10.78 -19.06 9.76
N VAL A 241 -9.70 -18.41 10.17
CA VAL A 241 -8.89 -18.84 11.31
C VAL A 241 -9.20 -17.92 12.47
N GLU A 242 -9.46 -18.49 13.64
CA GLU A 242 -9.65 -17.72 14.87
C GLU A 242 -8.39 -16.89 15.18
N ASP A 243 -8.57 -15.65 15.67
CA ASP A 243 -7.45 -14.78 16.01
C ASP A 243 -6.76 -15.25 17.31
N PRO A 244 -5.53 -15.81 17.24
CA PRO A 244 -4.91 -16.39 18.41
C PRO A 244 -4.58 -15.30 19.43
N GLU A 245 -5.18 -15.40 20.62
CA GLU A 245 -5.03 -14.43 21.71
C GLU A 245 -5.44 -12.99 21.31
N GLY A 246 -6.22 -12.82 20.23
CA GLY A 246 -6.58 -11.50 19.69
C GLY A 246 -5.40 -10.68 19.17
N LEU A 247 -4.28 -11.34 18.81
CA LEU A 247 -3.04 -10.66 18.44
C LEU A 247 -3.15 -9.89 17.12
N ILE A 248 -3.90 -10.41 16.16
CA ILE A 248 -4.03 -9.77 14.84
C ILE A 248 -4.94 -8.57 14.92
N ALA A 249 -6.07 -8.66 15.62
CA ALA A 249 -6.92 -7.52 15.91
C ALA A 249 -6.14 -6.40 16.64
N HIS A 250 -5.29 -6.77 17.60
CA HIS A 250 -4.44 -5.82 18.33
C HIS A 250 -3.39 -5.14 17.41
N TRP A 251 -2.85 -5.85 16.43
CA TRP A 251 -1.96 -5.26 15.42
C TRP A 251 -2.70 -4.32 14.46
N LEU A 252 -3.89 -4.71 14.01
CA LEU A 252 -4.70 -3.87 13.11
C LEU A 252 -5.16 -2.57 13.81
N GLU A 253 -5.51 -2.65 15.10
CA GLU A 253 -5.81 -1.46 15.92
C GLU A 253 -4.58 -0.55 16.06
N TYR A 254 -3.40 -1.13 16.25
CA TYR A 254 -2.13 -0.41 16.25
C TYR A 254 -1.90 0.33 14.92
N GLU A 255 -2.08 -0.33 13.77
CA GLU A 255 -1.89 0.30 12.45
C GLU A 255 -2.89 1.44 12.22
N ASP A 256 -4.16 1.26 12.59
CA ASP A 256 -5.17 2.31 12.53
C ASP A 256 -4.78 3.52 13.41
N LYS A 257 -4.27 3.25 14.62
CA LYS A 257 -3.75 4.30 15.51
C LYS A 257 -2.54 5.02 14.92
N VAL A 258 -1.59 4.29 14.32
CA VAL A 258 -0.43 4.86 13.61
C VAL A 258 -0.90 5.80 12.49
N VAL A 259 -1.83 5.37 11.65
CA VAL A 259 -2.35 6.17 10.54
C VAL A 259 -3.01 7.46 11.05
N ARG A 260 -3.80 7.39 12.12
CA ARG A 260 -4.39 8.59 12.75
C ARG A 260 -3.32 9.56 13.25
N LEU A 261 -2.33 9.07 14.01
CA LEU A 261 -1.27 9.90 14.55
C LEU A 261 -0.43 10.53 13.44
N MET A 262 -0.15 9.79 12.37
CA MET A 262 0.58 10.29 11.21
C MET A 262 -0.20 11.39 10.47
N ARG A 263 -1.51 11.21 10.25
CA ARG A 263 -2.36 12.23 9.63
C ARG A 263 -2.45 13.50 10.47
N ALA A 264 -2.45 13.35 11.79
CA ALA A 264 -2.41 14.45 12.74
C ALA A 264 -1.01 15.09 12.89
N GLY A 265 0.02 14.56 12.22
CA GLY A 265 1.41 15.03 12.37
C GLY A 265 2.01 14.76 13.75
N ALA A 266 1.41 13.86 14.54
CA ALA A 266 1.82 13.53 15.90
C ALA A 266 2.96 12.48 15.97
N LEU A 267 3.26 11.81 14.85
CA LEU A 267 4.42 10.92 14.77
C LEU A 267 5.67 11.68 14.37
N ASN A 268 6.75 11.46 15.12
CA ASN A 268 8.08 11.91 14.71
C ASN A 268 8.66 10.92 13.69
N THR A 269 8.50 11.22 12.40
CA THR A 269 9.00 10.39 11.30
C THR A 269 10.53 10.41 11.16
N ASP A 270 11.21 11.36 11.80
CA ASP A 270 12.67 11.49 11.74
C ASP A 270 13.37 10.61 12.78
N GLN A 271 12.62 10.10 13.77
CA GLN A 271 13.14 9.13 14.73
C GLN A 271 13.04 7.72 14.15
N PRO A 272 14.14 6.95 14.15
CA PRO A 272 14.09 5.55 13.78
C PRO A 272 13.05 4.81 14.64
N PRO A 273 12.25 3.92 14.04
CA PRO A 273 11.29 3.14 14.81
C PRO A 273 12.03 2.29 15.84
N SER A 274 11.54 2.32 17.09
CA SER A 274 12.01 1.44 18.16
C SER A 274 11.08 0.24 18.30
N CYS A 275 11.61 -0.95 18.09
CA CYS A 275 10.91 -2.23 18.26
C CYS A 275 11.87 -3.21 18.95
N ARG A 276 11.33 -4.18 19.70
CA ARG A 276 12.13 -5.28 20.29
C ARG A 276 12.53 -6.35 19.28
N VAL A 277 11.89 -6.36 18.12
CA VAL A 277 12.18 -7.27 17.00
C VAL A 277 12.84 -6.52 15.85
N ALA A 278 13.37 -7.24 14.87
CA ALA A 278 14.08 -6.63 13.73
C ALA A 278 13.20 -5.68 12.89
N HIS A 279 11.87 -5.81 12.96
CA HIS A 279 10.96 -4.99 12.19
C HIS A 279 9.61 -4.74 12.87
N CYS A 280 9.20 -3.47 12.90
CA CYS A 280 7.81 -3.08 13.08
C CYS A 280 7.54 -1.79 12.29
N SER A 281 6.29 -1.58 11.88
CA SER A 281 5.89 -0.38 11.14
C SER A 281 5.79 0.80 12.09
N PHE A 282 6.65 1.82 12.00
CA PHE A 282 6.62 3.08 12.80
C PHE A 282 7.03 3.00 14.29
N GLY A 283 7.34 1.83 14.83
CA GLY A 283 7.89 1.74 16.20
C GLY A 283 6.84 1.89 17.30
N PHE A 284 7.30 1.72 18.54
CA PHE A 284 6.47 1.83 19.75
C PHE A 284 6.93 2.98 20.66
N GLY A 285 7.73 3.91 20.13
CA GLY A 285 8.28 5.03 20.91
C GLY A 285 7.25 6.11 21.28
N HIS A 286 6.13 6.21 20.55
CA HIS A 286 5.07 7.17 20.87
C HIS A 286 4.25 6.69 22.08
N PRO A 287 3.88 7.54 23.05
CA PRO A 287 3.15 7.13 24.26
C PRO A 287 1.83 6.40 23.99
N GLU A 288 1.11 6.77 22.92
CA GLU A 288 -0.14 6.09 22.53
C GLU A 288 0.07 4.78 21.78
N LEU A 289 1.30 4.50 21.34
CA LEU A 289 1.66 3.26 20.65
C LEU A 289 2.38 2.28 21.58
N ALA A 290 3.13 2.77 22.56
CA ALA A 290 3.88 1.96 23.52
C ALA A 290 3.08 0.82 24.19
N PRO A 291 1.79 0.99 24.55
CA PRO A 291 1.01 -0.07 25.19
C PRO A 291 0.75 -1.31 24.31
N TYR A 292 0.95 -1.23 23.00
CA TYR A 292 0.65 -2.33 22.10
C TYR A 292 1.70 -3.45 22.16
N GLU A 293 3.00 -3.10 22.21
CA GLU A 293 4.10 -4.05 22.08
C GLU A 293 4.15 -5.16 23.16
N PRO A 294 3.92 -4.89 24.46
CA PRO A 294 4.06 -5.90 25.51
C PRO A 294 3.24 -7.17 25.26
N ARG A 295 2.05 -7.03 24.66
CA ARG A 295 1.18 -8.18 24.34
C ARG A 295 1.79 -9.08 23.27
N PHE A 296 2.40 -8.50 22.24
CA PHE A 296 3.09 -9.28 21.18
C PHE A 296 4.26 -10.07 21.77
N VAL A 297 5.08 -9.41 22.61
CA VAL A 297 6.23 -10.04 23.28
C VAL A 297 5.79 -11.22 24.15
N GLU A 298 4.71 -11.08 24.91
CA GLU A 298 4.25 -12.10 25.83
C GLU A 298 3.59 -13.29 25.11
N LYS A 299 2.71 -13.03 24.14
CA LYS A 299 1.78 -14.04 23.62
C LYS A 299 2.20 -14.66 22.28
N ALA A 300 2.94 -13.93 21.43
CA ALA A 300 3.29 -14.44 20.10
C ALA A 300 4.07 -15.76 20.10
N PRO A 301 5.02 -16.02 21.03
CA PRO A 301 5.74 -17.30 21.08
C PRO A 301 4.82 -18.53 21.21
N ALA A 302 3.79 -18.43 22.05
CA ALA A 302 2.82 -19.53 22.24
C ALA A 302 1.81 -19.63 21.09
N ALA A 303 1.53 -18.51 20.41
CA ALA A 303 0.57 -18.42 19.31
C ALA A 303 1.15 -18.81 17.92
N ARG A 304 2.45 -19.14 17.83
CA ARG A 304 3.17 -19.34 16.56
C ARG A 304 2.41 -20.19 15.53
N GLU A 305 2.00 -21.41 15.91
CA GLU A 305 1.35 -22.33 14.95
C GLU A 305 0.01 -21.79 14.45
N ALA A 306 -0.75 -21.12 15.31
CA ALA A 306 -2.03 -20.52 14.93
C ALA A 306 -1.82 -19.31 13.99
N LEU A 307 -0.78 -18.50 14.22
CA LEU A 307 -0.40 -17.42 13.32
C LEU A 307 0.00 -17.95 11.93
N LEU A 308 0.82 -19.01 11.87
CA LEU A 308 1.20 -19.65 10.60
C LEU A 308 0.00 -20.26 9.87
N ARG A 309 -0.93 -20.83 10.61
CA ARG A 309 -2.20 -21.32 10.07
C ARG A 309 -3.03 -20.19 9.48
N MET A 310 -3.13 -19.05 10.18
CA MET A 310 -3.84 -17.87 9.66
C MET A 310 -3.24 -17.40 8.34
N LEU A 311 -1.91 -17.24 8.27
CA LEU A 311 -1.22 -16.84 7.05
C LEU A 311 -1.50 -17.79 5.86
N ARG A 312 -1.74 -19.08 6.12
CA ARG A 312 -2.01 -20.09 5.10
C ARG A 312 -3.48 -20.21 4.70
N GLU A 313 -4.40 -20.08 5.64
CA GLU A 313 -5.78 -20.56 5.48
C GLU A 313 -6.83 -19.44 5.55
N ASP A 314 -6.51 -18.28 6.11
CA ASP A 314 -7.51 -17.22 6.30
C ASP A 314 -7.80 -16.47 5.00
N ALA A 315 -9.07 -16.36 4.63
CA ALA A 315 -9.49 -15.66 3.42
C ALA A 315 -9.23 -14.14 3.50
N ASP A 316 -9.14 -13.57 4.70
CA ASP A 316 -8.92 -12.15 4.90
C ASP A 316 -7.44 -11.80 4.69
N ALA A 317 -7.14 -11.17 3.56
CA ALA A 317 -5.80 -10.70 3.22
C ALA A 317 -5.25 -9.69 4.23
N ASN A 318 -6.08 -8.82 4.83
CA ASN A 318 -5.61 -7.84 5.81
C ASN A 318 -5.08 -8.56 7.06
N ARG A 319 -5.83 -9.55 7.57
CA ARG A 319 -5.40 -10.37 8.71
C ARG A 319 -4.12 -11.12 8.40
N ARG A 320 -4.03 -11.75 7.21
CA ARG A 320 -2.80 -12.42 6.77
C ARG A 320 -1.62 -11.46 6.66
N SER A 321 -1.84 -10.24 6.15
CA SER A 321 -0.78 -9.24 5.96
C SER A 321 -0.19 -8.72 7.27
N ALA A 322 -0.93 -8.82 8.38
CA ALA A 322 -0.46 -8.49 9.74
C ALA A 322 0.41 -9.60 10.37
N VAL A 323 0.22 -10.86 9.97
CA VAL A 323 0.94 -12.01 10.56
C VAL A 323 2.46 -11.86 10.52
N PRO A 324 3.13 -11.46 9.41
CA PRO A 324 4.58 -11.33 9.38
C PRO A 324 5.19 -10.39 10.42
N TYR A 325 4.42 -9.41 10.90
CA TYR A 325 4.87 -8.49 11.94
C TYR A 325 4.77 -9.13 13.33
N VAL A 326 3.63 -9.74 13.64
CA VAL A 326 3.40 -10.41 14.93
C VAL A 326 4.28 -11.66 15.07
N LEU A 327 4.44 -12.43 13.99
CA LEU A 327 5.28 -13.62 13.96
C LEU A 327 6.76 -13.32 14.25
N GLY A 328 7.20 -12.08 13.99
CA GLY A 328 8.54 -11.61 14.35
C GLY A 328 8.87 -11.70 15.84
N TYR A 329 7.86 -11.70 16.71
CA TYR A 329 8.02 -11.86 18.16
C TYR A 329 8.08 -13.33 18.61
N ALA A 330 7.86 -14.30 17.71
CA ALA A 330 7.66 -15.70 18.04
C ALA A 330 8.89 -16.61 17.82
N GLY A 331 10.00 -16.09 17.30
CA GLY A 331 11.18 -16.90 16.96
C GLY A 331 12.46 -16.12 16.73
N THR A 332 13.55 -16.84 16.45
CA THR A 332 14.81 -16.23 16.00
C THR A 332 14.68 -15.70 14.57
N PRO A 333 15.57 -14.79 14.11
CA PRO A 333 15.54 -14.30 12.74
C PRO A 333 15.53 -15.42 11.68
N GLU A 334 16.34 -16.46 11.83
CA GLU A 334 16.40 -17.58 10.89
C GLU A 334 15.10 -18.38 10.86
N GLN A 335 14.49 -18.61 12.02
CA GLN A 335 13.21 -19.28 12.12
C GLN A 335 12.10 -18.49 11.43
N VAL A 336 12.01 -17.19 11.70
CA VAL A 336 11.02 -16.30 11.10
C VAL A 336 11.18 -16.25 9.58
N ILE A 337 12.42 -16.13 9.08
CA ILE A 337 12.69 -16.19 7.64
C ILE A 337 12.21 -17.52 7.06
N GLY A 338 12.59 -18.65 7.67
CA GLY A 338 12.20 -19.98 7.21
C GLY A 338 10.67 -20.16 7.13
N TRP A 339 9.93 -19.61 8.09
CA TRP A 339 8.47 -19.68 8.11
C TRP A 339 7.80 -18.79 7.05
N LEU A 340 8.41 -17.66 6.70
CA LEU A 340 7.83 -16.65 5.81
C LEU A 340 8.12 -16.90 4.33
N LEU A 341 9.24 -17.55 3.99
CA LEU A 341 9.64 -17.81 2.59
C LEU A 341 8.57 -18.47 1.70
N PRO A 342 7.76 -19.44 2.17
CA PRO A 342 6.70 -20.03 1.34
C PRO A 342 5.66 -19.00 0.86
N PHE A 343 5.46 -17.92 1.62
CA PHE A 343 4.43 -16.91 1.36
C PHE A 343 4.91 -15.75 0.49
N PHE A 344 6.11 -15.85 -0.09
CA PHE A 344 6.54 -14.96 -1.17
C PHE A 344 5.59 -15.02 -2.36
N LYS A 345 4.83 -16.10 -2.52
CA LYS A 345 3.86 -16.29 -3.60
C LYS A 345 2.41 -16.16 -3.13
N ASP A 346 2.14 -15.48 -2.01
CA ASP A 346 0.76 -15.24 -1.59
C ASP A 346 -0.05 -14.57 -2.73
N PRO A 347 -1.31 -14.97 -2.98
CA PRO A 347 -2.12 -14.36 -4.01
C PRO A 347 -2.40 -12.87 -3.77
N ASP A 348 -2.34 -12.41 -2.52
CA ASP A 348 -2.51 -11.01 -2.19
C ASP A 348 -1.17 -10.25 -2.15
N SER A 349 -1.10 -9.12 -2.86
CA SER A 349 0.13 -8.32 -2.96
C SER A 349 0.52 -7.61 -1.66
N GLY A 350 -0.44 -7.28 -0.80
CA GLY A 350 -0.19 -6.73 0.53
C GLY A 350 0.48 -7.75 1.45
N VAL A 351 0.00 -9.00 1.42
CA VAL A 351 0.65 -10.11 2.14
C VAL A 351 2.08 -10.32 1.64
N ARG A 352 2.29 -10.45 0.32
CA ARG A 352 3.64 -10.61 -0.24
C ARG A 352 4.57 -9.47 0.15
N ASN A 353 4.11 -8.22 0.03
CA ASN A 353 4.88 -7.04 0.43
C ASN A 353 5.34 -7.13 1.89
N ASN A 354 4.44 -7.47 2.82
CA ASN A 354 4.77 -7.52 4.25
C ASN A 354 5.66 -8.72 4.59
N VAL A 355 5.43 -9.87 3.94
CA VAL A 355 6.28 -11.06 4.07
C VAL A 355 7.71 -10.76 3.62
N VAL A 356 7.93 -10.22 2.41
CA VAL A 356 9.27 -9.92 1.89
C VAL A 356 9.94 -8.82 2.72
N ARG A 357 9.18 -7.81 3.16
CA ARG A 357 9.68 -6.74 4.05
C ARG A 357 10.17 -7.30 5.39
N SER A 358 9.41 -8.17 6.04
CA SER A 358 9.84 -8.81 7.28
C SER A 358 11.09 -9.66 7.04
N VAL A 359 11.12 -10.48 5.99
CA VAL A 359 12.30 -11.30 5.64
C VAL A 359 13.54 -10.44 5.42
N LEU A 360 13.42 -9.33 4.68
CA LEU A 360 14.50 -8.36 4.48
C LEU A 360 15.05 -7.83 5.80
N ALA A 361 14.18 -7.40 6.71
CA ALA A 361 14.60 -6.81 7.98
C ALA A 361 15.26 -7.84 8.91
N PHE A 362 14.74 -9.07 8.98
CA PHE A 362 15.40 -10.15 9.73
C PHE A 362 16.73 -10.54 9.09
N GLN A 363 16.81 -10.63 7.76
CA GLN A 363 18.06 -10.92 7.04
C GLN A 363 19.12 -9.83 7.29
N GLN A 364 18.72 -8.57 7.38
CA GLN A 364 19.63 -7.45 7.66
C GLN A 364 20.40 -7.63 8.98
N GLY A 365 19.73 -8.17 10.01
CA GLY A 365 20.30 -8.42 11.33
C GLY A 365 21.25 -9.63 11.44
N LEU A 366 21.35 -10.46 10.39
CA LEU A 366 22.19 -11.67 10.39
C LEU A 366 23.54 -11.42 9.73
N ASP A 367 24.63 -12.03 10.20
CA ASP A 367 25.96 -11.82 9.61
C ASP A 367 26.13 -12.46 8.23
N ARG A 368 25.31 -13.47 7.90
CA ARG A 368 25.37 -14.21 6.64
C ARG A 368 23.99 -14.28 5.98
N PRO A 369 23.94 -14.39 4.65
CA PRO A 369 22.69 -14.65 3.96
C PRO A 369 22.15 -16.03 4.33
N VAL A 370 20.88 -16.08 4.71
CA VAL A 370 20.11 -17.32 4.91
C VAL A 370 19.02 -17.49 3.85
N VAL A 371 18.69 -16.43 3.12
CA VAL A 371 17.76 -16.49 1.99
C VAL A 371 18.51 -16.88 0.72
N ASP A 372 18.05 -17.94 0.07
CA ASP A 372 18.57 -18.38 -1.23
C ASP A 372 18.28 -17.36 -2.34
N LEU A 373 19.27 -17.10 -3.21
CA LEU A 373 19.11 -16.19 -4.35
C LEU A 373 17.94 -16.56 -5.25
N SER A 374 17.62 -17.86 -5.40
CA SER A 374 16.46 -18.31 -6.19
C SER A 374 15.15 -17.74 -5.65
N LYS A 375 14.98 -17.65 -4.33
CA LYS A 375 13.80 -17.05 -3.69
C LYS A 375 13.75 -15.55 -3.86
N VAL A 376 14.91 -14.90 -3.86
CA VAL A 376 15.00 -13.47 -4.16
C VAL A 376 14.59 -13.18 -5.61
N PHE A 377 15.05 -13.99 -6.58
CA PHE A 377 14.66 -13.85 -7.99
C PHE A 377 13.17 -14.11 -8.20
N GLU A 378 12.58 -15.09 -7.51
CA GLU A 378 11.13 -15.29 -7.50
C GLU A 378 10.41 -14.02 -7.06
N ALA A 379 10.81 -13.41 -5.93
CA ALA A 379 10.18 -12.18 -5.46
C ALA A 379 10.32 -11.01 -6.46
N MET A 380 11.51 -10.82 -7.03
CA MET A 380 11.78 -9.74 -7.98
C MET A 380 11.05 -9.88 -9.31
N THR A 381 10.59 -11.07 -9.69
CA THR A 381 9.95 -11.30 -10.99
C THR A 381 8.43 -11.25 -10.92
N MET A 382 7.85 -11.13 -9.73
CA MET A 382 6.41 -10.96 -9.53
C MET A 382 5.88 -9.62 -10.09
N PRO A 383 4.55 -9.48 -10.28
CA PRO A 383 4.01 -8.36 -11.03
C PRO A 383 4.17 -7.01 -10.33
N ASP A 384 3.92 -6.94 -9.02
CA ASP A 384 3.74 -5.66 -8.35
C ASP A 384 5.07 -4.95 -8.07
N VAL A 385 5.06 -3.62 -8.12
CA VAL A 385 6.24 -2.81 -7.81
C VAL A 385 6.76 -3.07 -6.38
N SER A 386 5.88 -3.39 -5.44
CA SER A 386 6.25 -3.75 -4.07
C SER A 386 7.05 -5.06 -4.01
N ASP A 387 6.66 -6.04 -4.82
CA ASP A 387 7.41 -7.30 -4.92
C ASP A 387 8.83 -7.02 -5.46
N ARG A 388 8.90 -6.21 -6.51
CA ARG A 388 10.15 -5.88 -7.21
C ARG A 388 11.08 -5.03 -6.36
N ASN A 389 10.57 -4.02 -5.67
CA ASN A 389 11.41 -3.15 -4.84
C ASN A 389 11.90 -3.87 -3.57
N LYS A 390 11.03 -4.60 -2.86
CA LYS A 390 11.45 -5.35 -1.67
C LYS A 390 12.36 -6.51 -2.05
N GLY A 391 12.09 -7.18 -3.17
CA GLY A 391 12.97 -8.19 -3.74
C GLY A 391 14.35 -7.64 -4.09
N THR A 392 14.43 -6.44 -4.68
CA THR A 392 15.72 -5.81 -5.01
C THR A 392 16.49 -5.37 -3.76
N TYR A 393 15.83 -4.83 -2.72
CA TYR A 393 16.50 -4.58 -1.43
C TYR A 393 16.98 -5.87 -0.78
N LEU A 394 16.21 -6.95 -0.86
CA LEU A 394 16.62 -8.25 -0.35
C LEU A 394 17.83 -8.80 -1.12
N LEU A 395 17.86 -8.61 -2.44
CA LEU A 395 19.02 -8.95 -3.27
C LEU A 395 20.25 -8.15 -2.84
N GLU A 396 20.14 -6.83 -2.71
CA GLU A 396 21.22 -5.97 -2.24
C GLU A 396 21.77 -6.49 -0.89
N MET A 397 20.88 -6.77 0.06
CA MET A 397 21.24 -7.23 1.40
C MET A 397 21.95 -8.59 1.38
N VAL A 398 21.46 -9.53 0.58
CA VAL A 398 22.08 -10.86 0.41
C VAL A 398 23.47 -10.71 -0.20
N LEU A 399 23.61 -9.93 -1.29
CA LEU A 399 24.88 -9.75 -1.98
C LEU A 399 25.93 -9.01 -1.14
N GLN A 400 25.53 -8.03 -0.32
CA GLN A 400 26.44 -7.31 0.58
C GLN A 400 27.05 -8.20 1.68
N LYS A 401 26.41 -9.33 2.00
CA LYS A 401 26.87 -10.26 3.04
C LYS A 401 27.68 -11.44 2.47
N LEU A 402 27.84 -11.53 1.15
CA LEU A 402 28.71 -12.50 0.51
C LEU A 402 30.18 -12.06 0.60
N SER A 403 31.10 -13.03 0.68
CA SER A 403 32.53 -12.75 0.48
C SER A 403 32.78 -12.25 -0.96
N PRO A 404 33.91 -11.56 -1.23
CA PRO A 404 34.26 -11.17 -2.59
C PRO A 404 34.29 -12.34 -3.59
N GLU A 405 34.78 -13.51 -3.16
CA GLU A 405 34.84 -14.74 -3.95
C GLU A 405 33.45 -15.30 -4.23
N GLU A 406 32.58 -15.33 -3.22
CA GLU A 406 31.20 -15.78 -3.35
C GLU A 406 30.40 -14.85 -4.28
N LEU A 407 30.52 -13.53 -4.11
CA LEU A 407 29.88 -12.54 -4.98
C LEU A 407 30.34 -12.72 -6.44
N LYS A 408 31.64 -12.89 -6.67
CA LYS A 408 32.20 -13.17 -7.99
C LYS A 408 31.61 -14.45 -8.58
N ALA A 409 31.49 -15.51 -7.79
CA ALA A 409 30.92 -16.78 -8.23
C ALA A 409 29.42 -16.68 -8.57
N ARG A 410 28.67 -15.78 -7.92
CA ARG A 410 27.23 -15.57 -8.15
C ARG A 410 26.91 -14.53 -9.22
N ARG A 411 27.86 -13.70 -9.63
CA ARG A 411 27.64 -12.58 -10.56
C ARG A 411 26.92 -13.00 -11.86
N ALA A 412 27.40 -14.05 -12.53
CA ALA A 412 26.82 -14.49 -13.79
C ALA A 412 25.37 -14.95 -13.64
N GLU A 413 25.07 -15.69 -12.56
CA GLU A 413 23.71 -16.13 -12.23
C GLU A 413 22.77 -14.94 -12.03
N VAL A 414 23.18 -13.94 -11.22
CA VAL A 414 22.36 -12.76 -10.94
C VAL A 414 22.08 -11.95 -12.22
N LEU A 415 23.11 -11.72 -13.04
CA LEU A 415 22.95 -10.97 -14.29
C LEU A 415 22.04 -11.70 -15.28
N GLN A 416 22.18 -13.02 -15.38
CA GLN A 416 21.32 -13.83 -16.24
C GLN A 416 19.85 -13.79 -15.79
N LYS A 417 19.60 -13.85 -14.48
CA LYS A 417 18.23 -13.98 -13.95
C LYS A 417 17.50 -12.65 -13.86
N VAL A 418 18.18 -11.58 -13.42
CA VAL A 418 17.54 -10.29 -13.12
C VAL A 418 18.29 -9.08 -13.65
N GLY A 419 19.39 -9.25 -14.41
CA GLY A 419 20.19 -8.14 -14.93
C GLY A 419 19.37 -7.13 -15.74
N THR A 420 18.56 -7.60 -16.69
CA THR A 420 17.68 -6.72 -17.48
C THR A 420 16.67 -5.97 -16.61
N LEU A 421 16.06 -6.64 -15.64
CA LEU A 421 15.12 -6.01 -14.71
C LEU A 421 15.80 -4.92 -13.87
N LEU A 422 17.00 -5.18 -13.34
CA LEU A 422 17.77 -4.20 -12.57
C LEU A 422 18.08 -2.96 -13.40
N VAL A 423 18.47 -3.15 -14.66
CA VAL A 423 18.74 -2.03 -15.56
C VAL A 423 17.46 -1.23 -15.87
N ASP A 424 16.33 -1.91 -16.10
CA ASP A 424 15.05 -1.24 -16.30
C ASP A 424 14.63 -0.44 -15.04
N MET A 425 14.78 -1.02 -13.84
CA MET A 425 14.51 -0.33 -12.57
C MET A 425 15.47 0.83 -12.30
N SER A 426 16.72 0.79 -12.78
CA SER A 426 17.66 1.92 -12.65
C SER A 426 17.20 3.19 -13.40
N ALA A 427 16.25 3.04 -14.33
CA ALA A 427 15.62 4.13 -15.07
C ALA A 427 14.36 4.70 -14.40
N TYR A 428 13.86 4.05 -13.35
CA TYR A 428 12.69 4.55 -12.62
C TYR A 428 13.02 5.86 -11.91
N GLN A 429 12.02 6.72 -11.78
CA GLN A 429 12.15 7.99 -11.09
C GLN A 429 11.84 7.85 -9.60
N GLN A 430 11.01 6.89 -9.22
CA GLN A 430 10.70 6.64 -7.82
C GLN A 430 11.94 6.08 -7.07
N PRO A 431 12.46 6.78 -6.04
CA PRO A 431 13.73 6.42 -5.40
C PRO A 431 13.76 5.02 -4.80
N ILE A 432 12.69 4.60 -4.10
CA ILE A 432 12.60 3.28 -3.46
C ILE A 432 12.69 2.11 -4.46
N ASN A 433 12.47 2.36 -5.76
CA ASN A 433 12.64 1.35 -6.79
C ASN A 433 14.03 1.48 -7.47
N ARG A 434 14.44 2.72 -7.78
CA ARG A 434 15.68 3.01 -8.51
C ARG A 434 16.94 2.71 -7.71
N GLU A 435 17.00 3.23 -6.49
CA GLU A 435 18.21 3.20 -5.67
C GLU A 435 18.73 1.79 -5.39
N PRO A 436 17.91 0.84 -4.89
CA PRO A 436 18.40 -0.52 -4.64
C PRO A 436 18.85 -1.21 -5.92
N ALA A 437 18.22 -0.93 -7.08
CA ALA A 437 18.64 -1.49 -8.36
C ALA A 437 20.02 -0.96 -8.78
N VAL A 438 20.26 0.34 -8.63
CA VAL A 438 21.58 0.95 -8.88
C VAL A 438 22.63 0.37 -7.94
N LEU A 439 22.33 0.23 -6.64
CA LEU A 439 23.27 -0.34 -5.66
C LEU A 439 23.66 -1.78 -6.00
N VAL A 440 22.69 -2.62 -6.40
CA VAL A 440 22.98 -3.99 -6.87
C VAL A 440 23.86 -3.97 -8.13
N LEU A 441 23.55 -3.12 -9.11
CA LEU A 441 24.36 -3.01 -10.33
C LEU A 441 25.79 -2.55 -10.03
N GLN A 442 25.98 -1.61 -9.10
CA GLN A 442 27.29 -1.18 -8.63
C GLN A 442 28.05 -2.31 -7.93
N LEU A 443 27.39 -3.08 -7.05
CA LEU A 443 28.00 -4.23 -6.39
C LEU A 443 28.48 -5.30 -7.39
N LEU A 444 27.69 -5.58 -8.42
CA LEU A 444 28.03 -6.60 -9.42
C LEU A 444 29.12 -6.14 -10.39
N SER A 445 29.09 -4.86 -10.79
CA SER A 445 29.97 -4.29 -11.81
C SER A 445 31.31 -3.80 -11.26
N GLY A 446 31.31 -3.22 -10.06
CA GLY A 446 32.40 -2.35 -9.57
C GLY A 446 32.35 -0.93 -10.14
N GLU A 447 31.40 -0.64 -11.02
CA GLU A 447 31.23 0.65 -11.71
C GLU A 447 30.29 1.58 -10.95
N LYS A 448 30.34 2.89 -11.26
CA LYS A 448 29.47 3.92 -10.66
C LYS A 448 28.76 4.75 -11.73
N PHE A 449 28.01 4.09 -12.60
CA PHE A 449 27.26 4.82 -13.62
C PHE A 449 26.05 5.55 -13.03
N GLU A 450 25.78 6.73 -13.55
CA GLU A 450 24.67 7.57 -13.11
C GLU A 450 23.43 7.40 -14.00
N ARG A 451 23.66 7.08 -15.29
CA ARG A 451 22.62 7.03 -16.32
C ARG A 451 22.22 5.59 -16.67
N PRO A 452 20.92 5.30 -16.84
CA PRO A 452 20.44 3.97 -17.23
C PRO A 452 21.06 3.44 -18.52
N GLU A 453 21.40 4.31 -19.48
CA GLU A 453 22.00 3.92 -20.76
C GLU A 453 23.39 3.29 -20.57
N GLN A 454 24.15 3.77 -19.60
CA GLN A 454 25.47 3.20 -19.26
C GLN A 454 25.31 1.81 -18.65
N TRP A 455 24.31 1.61 -17.80
CA TRP A 455 23.97 0.29 -17.25
C TRP A 455 23.53 -0.69 -18.35
N ARG A 456 22.74 -0.23 -19.34
CA ARG A 456 22.38 -1.04 -20.53
C ARG A 456 23.61 -1.46 -21.32
N GLN A 457 24.51 -0.51 -21.63
CA GLN A 457 25.75 -0.79 -22.37
C GLN A 457 26.64 -1.79 -21.63
N TRP A 458 26.82 -1.59 -20.33
CA TRP A 458 27.60 -2.48 -19.49
C TRP A 458 27.01 -3.89 -19.44
N LEU A 459 25.69 -4.03 -19.25
CA LEU A 459 25.04 -5.33 -19.21
C LEU A 459 25.19 -6.08 -20.55
N SER A 460 25.03 -5.38 -21.68
CA SER A 460 25.24 -5.98 -23.01
C SER A 460 26.66 -6.50 -23.19
N SER A 461 27.67 -5.82 -22.65
CA SER A 461 29.07 -6.26 -22.75
C SER A 461 29.42 -7.44 -21.83
N GLN A 462 28.47 -7.98 -21.06
CA GLN A 462 28.69 -9.18 -20.23
C GLN A 462 28.26 -10.47 -20.95
N GLY A 463 27.55 -10.36 -22.09
CA GLY A 463 27.07 -11.50 -22.88
C GLY A 463 27.98 -11.88 -24.05
N ASP A 464 28.97 -11.04 -24.36
CA ASP A 464 30.10 -11.31 -25.24
C ASP A 464 31.27 -11.91 -24.43
#